data_AF-V1CRE0-F1
#
_entry.id   AF-V1CRE0-F1
#
_cell.length_a   1.000
_cell.length_b   1.000
_cell.length_c   1.000
_cell.angle_alpha   90.00
_cell.angle_beta   90.00
_cell.angle_gamma   90.00
#
_symmetry.space_group_name_H-M   'P 1'
#
loop_
_entity.id
_entity.type
_entity.pdbx_description
1 polymer ?
#
loop_
_entity_poly.entity_id
_entity_poly.type
_entity_poly.pdbx_seq_one_letter_code
_entity_poly.pdbx_strand_id
1 'polypeptide(L)'
;MGRAAERLHEYIYSEETVSISDISAFSRDNHYQIQSLLDYANSCNDKYLMVDNDTLKMIDELDIDKTFSEELERILLNEVVNTMPIRSLQCWGELPKVNVPWTDWLLYSILNKWSKVFDVGPSNSQLRQAVPLIAPKGKLDIRPFVNLSVYDNMRLADDLNNIDDLLEDIIGNEILEGNDEL
;
A
#
# COMPACT_ATOMS: atom_id res chain seq x y z
N MET A 1 3.29 -4.29 32.59
CA MET A 1 3.37 -4.82 31.21
C MET A 1 2.29 -4.10 30.42
N GLY A 2 2.66 -3.20 29.50
CA GLY A 2 1.70 -2.47 28.66
C GLY A 2 0.89 -3.41 27.77
N ARG A 3 -0.27 -2.96 27.31
CA ARG A 3 -1.13 -3.73 26.39
C ARG A 3 -0.34 -4.03 25.11
N ALA A 4 -0.59 -5.16 24.44
CA ALA A 4 0.14 -5.54 23.23
C ALA A 4 0.12 -4.43 22.14
N ALA A 5 -0.99 -3.71 22.03
CA ALA A 5 -1.12 -2.55 21.14
C ALA A 5 -0.18 -1.37 21.50
N GLU A 6 0.02 -1.09 22.79
CA GLU A 6 0.94 -0.04 23.25
C GLU A 6 2.39 -0.41 22.93
N ARG A 7 2.78 -1.67 23.16
CA ARG A 7 4.13 -2.16 22.83
C ARG A 7 4.42 -2.14 21.33
N LEU A 8 3.44 -2.47 20.50
CA LEU A 8 3.58 -2.38 19.04
C LEU A 8 3.74 -0.92 18.60
N HIS A 9 2.95 -0.01 19.18
CA HIS A 9 3.06 1.42 18.89
C HIS A 9 4.43 1.98 19.31
N GLU A 10 4.92 1.64 20.51
CA GLU A 10 6.25 2.04 20.98
C GLU A 10 7.36 1.51 20.05
N TYR A 11 7.28 0.24 19.63
CA TYR A 11 8.22 -0.36 18.68
C TYR A 11 8.25 0.37 17.33
N ILE A 12 7.08 0.65 16.75
CA ILE A 12 7.03 1.34 15.46
C ILE A 12 7.61 2.75 15.59
N TYR A 13 7.26 3.46 16.66
CA TYR A 13 7.62 4.86 16.84
C TYR A 13 9.07 5.07 17.28
N SER A 14 9.79 4.00 17.66
CA SER A 14 11.24 4.06 17.92
C SER A 14 12.10 3.95 16.67
N GLU A 15 11.54 3.44 15.57
CA GLU A 15 12.28 3.20 14.32
C GLU A 15 11.97 4.27 13.25
N GLU A 16 12.94 4.51 12.37
CA GLU A 16 12.77 5.40 11.22
C GLU A 16 12.06 4.71 10.05
N THR A 17 12.27 3.41 9.91
CA THR A 17 11.69 2.55 8.87
C THR A 17 11.20 1.26 9.52
N VAL A 18 9.99 0.83 9.19
CA VAL A 18 9.37 -0.37 9.75
C VAL A 18 8.71 -1.17 8.65
N SER A 19 8.86 -2.49 8.66
CA SER A 19 8.15 -3.35 7.72
C SER A 19 6.76 -3.76 8.23
N ILE A 20 5.80 -3.89 7.32
CA ILE A 20 4.47 -4.44 7.58
C ILE A 20 4.58 -5.91 7.99
N SER A 21 5.55 -6.63 7.42
CA SER A 21 5.88 -7.99 7.81
C SER A 21 6.32 -8.10 9.29
N ASP A 22 7.13 -7.16 9.79
CA ASP A 22 7.53 -7.11 11.21
C ASP A 22 6.33 -6.81 12.12
N ILE A 23 5.45 -5.88 11.70
CA ILE A 23 4.21 -5.58 12.43
C ILE A 23 3.31 -6.83 12.50
N SER A 24 3.16 -7.55 11.39
CA SER A 24 2.39 -8.79 11.31
C SER A 24 2.98 -9.88 12.21
N ALA A 25 4.31 -10.08 12.17
CA ALA A 25 5.02 -11.03 13.02
C ALA A 25 4.84 -10.69 14.51
N PHE A 26 5.04 -9.42 14.89
CA PHE A 26 4.83 -8.96 16.25
C PHE A 26 3.40 -9.23 16.74
N SER A 27 2.40 -8.95 15.88
CA SER A 27 0.99 -9.17 16.19
C SER A 27 0.72 -10.64 16.50
N ARG A 28 1.22 -11.55 15.66
CA ARG A 28 1.09 -13.00 15.83
C ARG A 28 1.76 -13.48 17.12
N ASP A 29 2.98 -13.05 17.37
CA ASP A 29 3.79 -13.49 18.52
C ASP A 29 3.23 -12.99 19.85
N ASN A 30 2.47 -11.89 19.84
CA ASN A 30 1.85 -11.29 21.02
C ASN A 30 0.35 -11.58 21.14
N HIS A 31 -0.20 -12.49 20.32
CA HIS A 31 -1.64 -12.82 20.27
C HIS A 31 -2.55 -11.57 20.15
N TYR A 32 -2.06 -10.57 19.42
CA TYR A 32 -2.79 -9.37 19.09
C TYR A 32 -3.38 -9.55 17.68
N GLN A 33 -4.62 -9.12 17.48
CA GLN A 33 -5.28 -9.23 16.18
C GLN A 33 -5.36 -7.86 15.51
N ILE A 34 -4.67 -7.71 14.39
CA ILE A 34 -4.84 -6.58 13.47
C ILE A 34 -5.86 -7.01 12.41
N GLN A 35 -6.98 -6.27 12.31
CA GLN A 35 -8.04 -6.60 11.34
C GLN A 35 -7.60 -6.36 9.89
N SER A 36 -6.85 -5.29 9.67
CA SER A 36 -6.35 -4.87 8.36
C SER A 36 -4.99 -4.20 8.55
N LEU A 37 -3.94 -4.78 7.96
CA LEU A 37 -2.60 -4.21 7.98
C LEU A 37 -2.57 -2.86 7.26
N LEU A 38 -3.40 -2.68 6.23
CA LEU A 38 -3.51 -1.43 5.51
C LEU A 38 -4.19 -0.34 6.36
N ASP A 39 -5.28 -0.65 7.06
CA ASP A 39 -5.91 0.33 7.95
C ASP A 39 -4.99 0.70 9.10
N TYR A 40 -4.20 -0.28 9.58
CA TYR A 40 -3.19 -0.04 10.59
C TYR A 40 -2.06 0.87 10.06
N ALA A 41 -1.50 0.58 8.88
CA ALA A 41 -0.52 1.44 8.22
C ALA A 41 -1.05 2.86 8.02
N ASN A 42 -2.29 2.99 7.56
CA ASN A 42 -2.96 4.28 7.40
C ASN A 42 -3.16 5.03 8.73
N SER A 43 -3.34 4.30 9.83
CA SER A 43 -3.45 4.91 11.16
C SER A 43 -2.12 5.51 11.64
N CYS A 44 -0.98 5.03 11.12
CA CYS A 44 0.35 5.57 11.37
C CYS A 44 0.69 6.77 10.46
N ASN A 45 -0.25 7.21 9.61
CA ASN A 45 -0.02 8.34 8.72
C ASN A 45 0.20 9.66 9.45
N ASP A 46 0.08 9.75 10.78
CA ASP A 46 0.50 10.91 11.57
C ASP A 46 2.03 11.14 11.45
N LYS A 47 2.84 10.07 11.49
CA LYS A 47 4.32 10.13 11.52
C LYS A 47 5.00 9.38 10.36
N TYR A 48 4.34 8.38 9.78
CA TYR A 48 4.90 7.52 8.74
C TYR A 48 4.12 7.65 7.43
N LEU A 49 4.72 7.20 6.34
CA LEU A 49 4.06 6.98 5.06
C LEU A 49 4.45 5.59 4.54
N MET A 50 3.52 4.93 3.86
CA MET A 50 3.84 3.73 3.10
C MET A 50 4.68 4.14 1.89
N VAL A 51 5.88 3.57 1.75
CA VAL A 51 6.74 3.80 0.57
C VAL A 51 6.63 2.67 -0.45
N ASP A 52 6.15 1.49 -0.04
CA ASP A 52 5.80 0.35 -0.89
C ASP A 52 4.74 -0.53 -0.17
N ASN A 53 4.58 -1.79 -0.60
CA ASN A 53 3.59 -2.71 -0.04
C ASN A 53 3.99 -3.39 1.28
N ASP A 54 5.23 -3.22 1.73
CA ASP A 54 5.77 -3.80 2.96
C ASP A 54 6.52 -2.79 3.84
N THR A 55 6.73 -1.55 3.41
CA THR A 55 7.60 -0.61 4.12
C THR A 55 6.88 0.69 4.50
N LEU A 56 6.97 1.04 5.79
CA LEU A 56 6.63 2.34 6.35
C LEU A 56 7.89 3.14 6.62
N LYS A 57 7.94 4.40 6.23
CA LYS A 57 9.06 5.31 6.50
C LYS A 57 8.60 6.61 7.12
N MET A 58 9.37 7.14 8.07
CA MET A 58 9.06 8.39 8.75
C MET A 58 8.99 9.55 7.74
N ILE A 59 7.99 10.41 7.87
CA ILE A 59 7.75 11.54 6.96
C ILE A 59 8.97 12.47 6.89
N ASP A 60 9.60 12.74 8.04
CA ASP A 60 10.76 13.62 8.15
C ASP A 60 11.95 13.17 7.29
N GLU A 61 12.07 11.85 7.03
CA GLU A 61 13.13 11.28 6.19
C GLU A 61 12.83 11.38 4.68
N LEU A 62 11.58 11.65 4.31
CA LEU A 62 11.13 11.70 2.91
C LEU A 62 11.25 13.08 2.29
N ASP A 63 11.44 14.12 3.11
CA ASP A 63 11.39 15.55 2.71
C ASP A 63 10.04 15.92 2.09
N ILE A 64 8.95 15.38 2.65
CA ILE A 64 7.58 15.58 2.17
C ILE A 64 6.77 16.31 3.23
N ASP A 65 6.11 17.39 2.82
CA ASP A 65 5.20 18.15 3.67
C ASP A 65 3.83 18.35 3.00
N LYS A 66 2.98 19.16 3.64
CA LYS A 66 1.67 19.49 3.08
C LYS A 66 1.77 20.29 1.78
N THR A 67 2.76 21.17 1.64
CA THR A 67 2.98 21.99 0.45
C THR A 67 3.31 21.10 -0.75
N PHE A 68 4.12 20.07 -0.51
CA PHE A 68 4.45 19.03 -1.48
C PHE A 68 3.20 18.33 -2.01
N SER A 69 2.24 18.00 -1.13
CA SER A 69 0.96 17.43 -1.56
C SER A 69 0.15 18.38 -2.45
N GLU A 70 0.17 19.68 -2.19
CA GLU A 70 -0.55 20.67 -3.01
C GLU A 70 0.07 20.82 -4.41
N GLU A 71 1.38 20.60 -4.54
CA GLU A 71 2.07 20.53 -5.83
C GLU A 71 1.69 19.26 -6.61
N LEU A 72 1.72 18.10 -5.95
CA LEU A 72 1.26 16.83 -6.54
C LEU A 72 -0.17 16.92 -7.06
N GLU A 73 -1.07 17.54 -6.29
CA GLU A 73 -2.45 17.70 -6.69
C GLU A 73 -2.58 18.42 -8.03
N ARG A 74 -1.78 19.46 -8.27
CA ARG A 74 -1.81 20.23 -9.51
C ARG A 74 -1.40 19.42 -10.72
N ILE A 75 -0.41 18.54 -10.56
CA ILE A 75 0.06 17.65 -11.63
C ILE A 75 -1.05 16.64 -11.98
N LEU A 76 -1.69 16.07 -10.97
CA LEU A 76 -2.68 15.01 -11.13
C LEU A 76 -4.05 15.50 -11.62
N LEU A 77 -4.41 16.77 -11.41
CA LEU A 77 -5.74 17.33 -11.69
C LEU A 77 -6.21 17.11 -13.13
N ASN A 78 -5.30 17.15 -14.11
CA ASN A 78 -5.66 17.01 -15.52
C ASN A 78 -5.78 15.55 -15.95
N GLU A 79 -5.16 14.62 -15.22
CA GLU A 79 -5.11 13.21 -15.57
C GLU A 79 -6.24 12.42 -14.89
N VAL A 80 -6.49 12.69 -13.61
CA VAL A 80 -7.42 11.92 -12.78
C VAL A 80 -8.84 12.46 -12.93
N VAL A 81 -9.57 11.92 -13.92
CA VAL A 81 -10.97 12.30 -14.19
C VAL A 81 -12.01 11.38 -13.56
N ASN A 82 -11.65 10.11 -13.35
CA ASN A 82 -12.48 9.06 -12.75
C ASN A 82 -11.59 8.18 -11.85
N THR A 83 -12.21 7.20 -11.15
CA THR A 83 -11.43 6.21 -10.41
C THR A 83 -10.52 5.43 -11.36
N MET A 84 -9.24 5.37 -11.04
CA MET A 84 -8.24 4.61 -11.78
C MET A 84 -7.15 4.05 -10.86
N PRO A 85 -6.44 2.99 -11.26
CA PRO A 85 -5.24 2.54 -10.56
C PRO A 85 -4.15 3.60 -10.64
N ILE A 86 -3.42 3.80 -9.54
CA ILE A 86 -2.33 4.77 -9.48
C ILE A 86 -1.23 4.42 -10.50
N ARG A 87 -0.83 3.15 -10.65
CA ARG A 87 0.08 2.71 -11.71
C ARG A 87 -0.29 3.13 -13.13
N SER A 88 -1.56 3.41 -13.41
CA SER A 88 -2.02 3.79 -14.74
C SER A 88 -1.76 5.27 -15.07
N LEU A 89 -1.28 6.05 -14.10
CA LEU A 89 -0.84 7.42 -14.33
C LEU A 89 0.30 7.49 -15.35
N GLN A 90 0.33 8.55 -16.15
CA GLN A 90 1.32 8.84 -17.17
C GLN A 90 2.26 9.97 -16.72
N CYS A 91 1.84 10.80 -15.76
CA CYS A 91 2.60 11.91 -15.23
C CYS A 91 3.75 11.53 -14.27
N TRP A 92 4.17 10.26 -14.18
CA TRP A 92 5.24 9.81 -13.27
C TRP A 92 6.55 10.59 -13.44
N GLY A 93 6.89 10.96 -14.69
CA GLY A 93 8.08 11.75 -15.00
C GLY A 93 7.98 13.24 -14.62
N GLU A 94 6.77 13.72 -14.31
CA GLU A 94 6.50 15.09 -13.90
C GLU A 94 6.42 15.24 -12.38
N LEU A 95 6.40 14.13 -11.64
CA LEU A 95 6.32 14.17 -10.19
C LEU A 95 7.57 14.80 -9.58
N PRO A 96 7.41 15.64 -8.53
CA PRO A 96 8.53 16.23 -7.81
C PRO A 96 9.43 15.13 -7.22
N LYS A 97 10.72 15.46 -7.06
CA LYS A 97 11.70 14.54 -6.51
C LYS A 97 11.46 14.36 -5.00
N VAL A 98 11.61 13.13 -4.55
CA VAL A 98 11.61 12.74 -3.13
C VAL A 98 12.85 11.90 -2.84
N ASN A 99 13.14 11.66 -1.57
CA ASN A 99 14.34 10.91 -1.13
C ASN A 99 14.28 9.40 -1.41
N VAL A 100 13.19 8.91 -2.01
CA VAL A 100 12.95 7.49 -2.32
C VAL A 100 12.38 7.34 -3.73
N PRO A 101 12.45 6.15 -4.34
CA PRO A 101 11.75 5.90 -5.61
C PRO A 101 10.23 6.08 -5.47
N TRP A 102 9.61 6.57 -6.53
CA TRP A 102 8.15 6.64 -6.61
C TRP A 102 7.54 5.25 -6.71
N THR A 103 6.49 5.03 -5.94
CA THR A 103 5.64 3.83 -6.02
C THR A 103 4.17 4.23 -5.93
N ASP A 104 3.29 3.32 -6.34
CA ASP A 104 1.83 3.49 -6.18
C ASP A 104 1.45 3.76 -4.72
N TRP A 105 2.07 3.04 -3.78
CA TRP A 105 1.78 3.15 -2.35
C TRP A 105 2.32 4.43 -1.73
N LEU A 106 3.44 4.96 -2.23
CA LEU A 106 3.95 6.26 -1.82
C LEU A 106 2.99 7.38 -2.24
N LEU A 107 2.56 7.38 -3.50
CA LEU A 107 1.61 8.38 -3.96
C LEU A 107 0.26 8.24 -3.23
N TYR A 108 -0.20 7.01 -3.02
CA TYR A 108 -1.38 6.71 -2.22
C TYR A 108 -1.28 7.31 -0.81
N SER A 109 -0.19 7.05 -0.08
CA SER A 109 -0.07 7.45 1.32
C SER A 109 0.01 8.97 1.49
N ILE A 110 0.75 9.66 0.62
CA ILE A 110 0.82 11.13 0.59
C ILE A 110 -0.57 11.73 0.39
N LEU A 111 -1.30 11.26 -0.62
CA LEU A 111 -2.64 11.76 -0.93
C LEU A 111 -3.65 11.40 0.16
N ASN A 112 -3.56 10.20 0.74
CA ASN A 112 -4.44 9.80 1.84
C ASN A 112 -4.28 10.71 3.07
N LYS A 113 -3.04 11.15 3.35
CA LYS A 113 -2.74 12.02 4.48
C LYS A 113 -3.17 13.47 4.26
N TRP A 114 -2.89 14.04 3.08
CA TRP A 114 -2.98 15.49 2.88
C TRP A 114 -3.94 15.96 1.78
N SER A 115 -4.35 15.08 0.86
CA SER A 115 -5.12 15.52 -0.29
C SER A 115 -6.51 16.01 0.10
N LYS A 116 -6.90 17.14 -0.51
CA LYS A 116 -8.23 17.73 -0.39
C LYS A 116 -9.07 17.50 -1.64
N VAL A 117 -8.44 17.24 -2.78
CA VAL A 117 -9.10 17.14 -4.09
C VAL A 117 -9.23 15.72 -4.61
N PHE A 118 -8.46 14.77 -4.05
CA PHE A 118 -8.54 13.36 -4.38
C PHE A 118 -9.04 12.53 -3.19
N ASP A 119 -9.72 11.44 -3.53
CA ASP A 119 -9.89 10.29 -2.65
C ASP A 119 -9.00 9.17 -3.17
N VAL A 120 -8.39 8.45 -2.23
CA VAL A 120 -7.61 7.25 -2.54
C VAL A 120 -8.17 6.08 -1.75
N GLY A 121 -8.08 4.89 -2.32
CA GLY A 121 -8.50 3.67 -1.64
C GLY A 121 -7.88 2.44 -2.26
N PRO A 122 -7.79 1.33 -1.52
CA PRO A 122 -7.35 0.07 -2.07
C PRO A 122 -8.48 -0.59 -2.89
N SER A 123 -8.12 -1.39 -3.90
CA SER A 123 -9.07 -2.26 -4.60
C SER A 123 -9.53 -3.46 -3.75
N ASN A 124 -8.74 -3.86 -2.75
CA ASN A 124 -8.96 -5.02 -1.90
C ASN A 124 -8.55 -4.71 -0.44
N SER A 125 -9.23 -5.30 0.55
CA SER A 125 -8.86 -5.13 1.96
C SER A 125 -7.56 -5.84 2.35
N GLN A 126 -7.15 -6.87 1.58
CA GLN A 126 -5.90 -7.58 1.79
C GLN A 126 -4.76 -6.83 1.09
N LEU A 127 -3.83 -6.26 1.86
CA LEU A 127 -2.74 -5.43 1.36
C LEU A 127 -1.94 -6.10 0.23
N ARG A 128 -1.61 -7.40 0.36
CA ARG A 128 -0.85 -8.16 -0.64
C ARG A 128 -1.55 -8.27 -1.99
N GLN A 129 -2.88 -8.18 -2.01
CA GLN A 129 -3.71 -8.25 -3.23
C GLN A 129 -4.24 -6.88 -3.65
N ALA A 130 -3.99 -5.84 -2.84
CA ALA A 130 -4.57 -4.53 -3.04
C ALA A 130 -3.81 -3.76 -4.13
N VAL A 131 -4.60 -3.07 -4.95
CA VAL A 131 -4.11 -2.09 -5.91
C VAL A 131 -4.51 -0.71 -5.41
N PRO A 132 -3.57 0.23 -5.25
CA PRO A 132 -3.90 1.61 -4.90
C PRO A 132 -4.68 2.28 -6.03
N LEU A 133 -5.82 2.86 -5.68
CA LEU A 133 -6.69 3.60 -6.58
C LEU A 133 -6.72 5.08 -6.18
N ILE A 134 -6.95 5.92 -7.18
CA ILE A 134 -7.13 7.37 -7.03
C ILE A 134 -8.37 7.81 -7.81
N ALA A 135 -9.11 8.77 -7.27
CA ALA A 135 -10.26 9.38 -7.91
C ALA A 135 -10.43 10.83 -7.44
N PRO A 136 -11.14 11.70 -8.20
CA PRO A 136 -11.54 13.00 -7.67
C PRO A 136 -12.39 12.83 -6.41
N LYS A 137 -12.32 13.82 -5.50
CA LYS A 137 -13.04 13.80 -4.23
C LYS A 137 -14.54 13.47 -4.44
N GLY A 138 -15.02 12.49 -3.68
CA GLY A 138 -16.39 11.99 -3.71
C GLY A 138 -16.70 11.02 -4.86
N LYS A 139 -15.74 10.67 -5.71
CA LYS A 139 -15.94 9.81 -6.90
C LYS A 139 -15.23 8.46 -6.85
N LEU A 140 -14.61 8.11 -5.72
CA LEU A 140 -13.95 6.83 -5.56
C LEU A 140 -14.96 5.68 -5.64
N ASP A 141 -14.80 4.81 -6.64
CA ASP A 141 -15.60 3.61 -6.85
C ASP A 141 -14.70 2.40 -7.05
N ILE A 142 -14.59 1.57 -6.01
CA ILE A 142 -13.71 0.40 -5.99
C ILE A 142 -14.31 -0.81 -6.73
N ARG A 143 -15.63 -0.83 -6.98
CA ARG A 143 -16.34 -2.02 -7.48
C ARG A 143 -15.80 -2.54 -8.82
N PRO A 144 -15.43 -1.70 -9.81
CA PRO A 144 -14.84 -2.18 -11.06
C PRO A 144 -13.46 -2.83 -10.88
N PHE A 145 -12.82 -2.64 -9.73
CA PHE A 145 -11.41 -2.95 -9.50
C PHE A 145 -11.21 -4.14 -8.54
N VAL A 146 -12.28 -4.73 -7.98
CA VAL A 146 -12.20 -5.80 -6.97
C VAL A 146 -11.45 -7.05 -7.46
N ASN A 147 -11.52 -7.34 -8.76
CA ASN A 147 -10.85 -8.50 -9.37
C ASN A 147 -9.52 -8.14 -10.05
N LEU A 148 -9.02 -6.91 -9.91
CA LEU A 148 -7.68 -6.60 -10.40
C LEU A 148 -6.67 -7.33 -9.54
N SER A 149 -6.07 -8.37 -10.08
CA SER A 149 -4.94 -9.00 -9.43
C SER A 149 -3.71 -8.10 -9.58
N VAL A 150 -2.79 -8.17 -8.61
CA VAL A 150 -1.47 -7.54 -8.73
C VAL A 150 -0.73 -8.06 -9.98
N TYR A 151 -1.04 -9.29 -10.40
CA TYR A 151 -0.44 -10.05 -11.48
C TYR A 151 -1.00 -9.78 -12.89
N ASP A 152 -2.20 -9.22 -13.04
CA ASP A 152 -2.83 -8.97 -14.36
C ASP A 152 -2.04 -8.00 -15.25
N ASN A 153 -1.05 -7.29 -14.69
CA ASN A 153 -0.20 -6.36 -15.43
C ASN A 153 1.28 -6.44 -15.04
N MET A 154 1.80 -7.65 -14.75
CA MET A 154 3.25 -7.94 -14.70
C MET A 154 3.90 -7.87 -16.11
N ARG A 155 3.52 -6.88 -16.93
CA ARG A 155 3.99 -6.70 -18.31
C ARG A 155 5.03 -5.59 -18.47
N LEU A 156 5.60 -5.07 -17.38
CA LEU A 156 6.53 -3.93 -17.45
C LEU A 156 7.66 -3.92 -16.39
N ALA A 157 8.07 -5.07 -15.87
CA ALA A 157 9.34 -5.18 -15.16
C ALA A 157 10.09 -6.45 -15.57
N ASP A 158 11.10 -6.27 -16.43
CA ASP A 158 12.18 -7.22 -16.65
C ASP A 158 12.96 -7.43 -15.34
N ASP A 159 12.54 -8.35 -14.49
CA ASP A 159 13.42 -9.01 -13.52
C ASP A 159 12.83 -10.37 -13.11
N LEU A 160 13.06 -11.38 -13.94
CA LEU A 160 12.58 -12.76 -13.79
C LEU A 160 13.48 -13.62 -12.87
N ASN A 161 14.21 -13.01 -11.94
CA ASN A 161 15.22 -13.73 -11.16
C ASN A 161 14.70 -14.43 -9.90
N ASN A 162 13.43 -14.24 -9.49
CA ASN A 162 12.84 -14.90 -8.32
C ASN A 162 11.43 -15.46 -8.62
N ILE A 163 11.35 -16.37 -9.58
CA ILE A 163 10.10 -17.12 -9.87
C ILE A 163 9.84 -18.18 -8.79
N ASP A 164 10.88 -18.69 -8.13
CA ASP A 164 10.74 -19.79 -7.17
C ASP A 164 9.95 -19.41 -5.90
N ASP A 165 10.07 -18.16 -5.41
CA ASP A 165 9.28 -17.67 -4.26
C ASP A 165 7.79 -17.45 -4.60
N LEU A 166 7.44 -17.35 -5.89
CA LEU A 166 6.06 -17.11 -6.35
C LEU A 166 5.25 -18.40 -6.56
N LEU A 167 5.90 -19.56 -6.61
CA LEU A 167 5.25 -20.85 -6.85
C LEU A 167 4.84 -21.59 -5.56
N GLU A 168 5.46 -21.27 -4.42
CA GLU A 168 5.17 -21.96 -3.15
C GLU A 168 3.71 -21.74 -2.69
N ASP A 169 3.13 -20.56 -2.92
CA ASP A 169 1.74 -20.24 -2.56
C ASP A 169 0.70 -20.74 -3.58
N ILE A 170 1.08 -21.04 -4.83
CA ILE A 170 0.15 -21.55 -5.85
C ILE A 170 -0.05 -23.06 -5.70
N ILE A 171 1.02 -23.80 -5.36
CA ILE A 171 0.96 -25.26 -5.27
C ILE A 171 0.27 -25.73 -3.97
N GLY A 172 0.26 -24.91 -2.92
CA GLY A 172 -0.33 -25.27 -1.63
C GLY A 172 -1.87 -25.38 -1.61
N ASN A 173 -2.57 -24.74 -2.54
CA ASN A 173 -4.03 -24.58 -2.47
C ASN A 173 -4.83 -25.38 -3.51
N GLU A 174 -4.18 -26.09 -4.46
CA GLU A 174 -4.85 -26.91 -5.49
C GLU A 174 -4.71 -28.43 -5.30
N ILE A 175 -4.06 -28.93 -4.22
CA ILE A 175 -3.83 -30.38 -4.03
C ILE A 175 -4.72 -31.04 -2.93
N LEU A 176 -5.65 -30.31 -2.28
CA LEU A 176 -6.50 -30.87 -1.22
C LEU A 176 -8.01 -30.87 -1.50
N GLU A 177 -8.43 -30.86 -2.76
CA GLU A 177 -9.80 -31.21 -3.14
C GLU A 177 -9.80 -32.27 -4.25
N GLY A 178 -9.62 -33.53 -3.87
CA GLY A 178 -9.75 -34.64 -4.80
C GLY A 178 -9.15 -35.94 -4.31
N ASN A 179 -9.68 -36.48 -3.20
CA ASN A 179 -9.77 -37.93 -2.97
C ASN A 179 -10.54 -38.20 -1.67
N ASP A 180 -11.85 -38.01 -1.73
CA ASP A 180 -12.78 -38.76 -0.88
C ASP A 180 -14.06 -38.92 -1.69
N GLU A 181 -14.13 -39.98 -2.51
CA GLU A 181 -15.38 -40.69 -2.81
C GLU A 181 -15.12 -42.05 -3.47
N LEU A 182 -15.46 -43.10 -2.70
CA LEU A 182 -15.74 -44.52 -3.01
C LEU A 182 -14.59 -45.50 -3.25
#